data_AF-A0A6B0HHX7-F1
#
_entry.id   AF-A0A6B0HHX7-F1
#
_cell.length_a   1.000
_cell.length_b   1.000
_cell.length_c   1.000
_cell.angle_alpha   90.00
_cell.angle_beta   90.00
_cell.angle_gamma   90.00
#
_symmetry.space_group_name_H-M   'P 1'
#
loop_
_entity.id
_entity.type
_entity.pdbx_description
1 polymer ?
#
loop_
_entity_poly.entity_id
_entity_poly.type
_entity_poly.pdbx_seq_one_letter_code
_entity_poly.pdbx_strand_id
1 'polypeptide(L)'
;MPEYDKLVRDRIPEIVEKNDQRPEIHVADAEEYTDRLAAKLREESREFADSGEFEELADVLEVVYAILDHRERTLEDLEAVRREKQSERGGFADGIVLECVEE
;
A
#
# COMPACT_ATOMS: atom_id res chain seq x y z
N MET A 1 8.21 -24.51 9.84
CA MET A 1 7.71 -23.94 8.57
C MET A 1 7.80 -22.43 8.70
N PRO A 2 8.10 -21.65 7.65
CA PRO A 2 8.01 -20.21 7.76
C PRO A 2 6.54 -19.83 8.03
N GLU A 3 6.32 -19.02 9.05
CA GLU A 3 5.00 -18.46 9.35
C GLU A 3 4.91 -17.09 8.67
N TYR A 4 3.82 -16.87 7.94
CA TYR A 4 3.52 -15.61 7.26
C TYR A 4 2.24 -15.04 7.84
N ASP A 5 2.25 -13.75 8.14
CA ASP A 5 1.10 -13.03 8.68
C ASP A 5 0.88 -11.74 7.88
N LYS A 6 0.53 -11.90 6.60
CA LYS A 6 0.38 -10.79 5.67
C LYS A 6 -0.80 -10.95 4.71
N LEU A 7 -1.35 -9.83 4.29
CA LEU A 7 -2.30 -9.76 3.20
C LEU A 7 -1.58 -10.06 1.88
N VAL A 8 -2.19 -10.88 1.03
CA VAL A 8 -1.65 -11.26 -0.29
C VAL A 8 -2.69 -11.03 -1.37
N ARG A 9 -2.25 -10.89 -2.63
CA ARG A 9 -3.16 -10.82 -3.78
C ARG A 9 -3.95 -12.12 -3.92
N ASP A 10 -5.18 -12.03 -4.44
CA ASP A 10 -6.15 -13.14 -4.50
C ASP A 10 -5.62 -14.41 -5.16
N ARG A 11 -4.72 -14.29 -6.14
CA ARG A 11 -4.15 -15.43 -6.87
C ARG A 11 -2.91 -16.05 -6.22
N ILE A 12 -2.40 -15.49 -5.14
CA ILE A 12 -1.21 -16.03 -4.46
C ILE A 12 -1.45 -17.45 -3.94
N PRO A 13 -2.58 -17.79 -3.29
CA PRO A 13 -2.86 -19.17 -2.88
C PRO A 13 -2.80 -20.15 -4.06
N GLU A 14 -3.41 -19.82 -5.21
CA GLU A 14 -3.38 -20.65 -6.42
C GLU A 14 -1.96 -20.83 -6.98
N ILE A 15 -1.12 -19.80 -6.91
CA ILE A 15 0.28 -19.85 -7.36
C ILE A 15 1.10 -20.76 -6.43
N VAL A 16 0.88 -20.69 -5.11
CA VAL A 16 1.53 -21.56 -4.14
C VAL A 16 1.16 -23.03 -4.38
N GLU A 17 -0.12 -23.32 -4.61
CA GLU A 17 -0.60 -24.68 -4.94
C GLU A 17 0.02 -25.23 -6.23
N LYS A 18 0.20 -24.39 -7.26
CA LYS A 18 0.87 -24.78 -8.53
C LYS A 18 2.34 -25.12 -8.35
N ASN A 19 2.97 -24.69 -7.27
CA ASN A 19 4.35 -25.02 -6.92
C ASN A 19 4.46 -26.25 -6.01
N ASP A 20 3.42 -27.11 -5.97
CA ASP A 20 3.32 -28.30 -5.09
C ASP A 20 3.44 -27.97 -3.60
N GLN A 21 3.16 -26.72 -3.21
CA GLN A 21 3.11 -26.26 -1.83
C GLN A 21 1.65 -26.13 -1.38
N ARG A 22 1.40 -26.19 -0.07
CA ARG A 22 0.04 -26.05 0.48
C ARG A 22 -0.08 -24.74 1.26
N PRO A 23 -0.84 -23.75 0.79
CA PRO A 23 -1.09 -22.54 1.56
C PRO A 23 -2.11 -22.81 2.68
N GLU A 24 -1.89 -22.21 3.85
CA GLU A 24 -2.91 -22.06 4.88
C GLU A 24 -3.42 -20.62 4.80
N ILE A 25 -4.74 -20.44 4.63
CA ILE A 25 -5.34 -19.12 4.40
C ILE A 25 -6.55 -18.91 5.30
N HIS A 26 -6.81 -17.66 5.62
CA HIS A 26 -8.09 -17.17 6.12
C HIS A 26 -8.49 -15.92 5.35
N VAL A 27 -9.78 -15.62 5.32
CA VAL A 27 -10.30 -14.38 4.76
C VAL A 27 -10.59 -13.45 5.93
N ALA A 28 -9.98 -12.27 5.91
CA ALA A 28 -10.16 -11.25 6.95
C ALA A 28 -11.62 -10.73 6.96
N ASP A 29 -12.12 -10.42 8.16
CA ASP A 29 -13.34 -9.61 8.29
C ASP A 29 -13.06 -8.13 8.01
N ALA A 30 -14.07 -7.25 8.10
CA ALA A 30 -13.91 -5.85 7.75
C ALA A 30 -12.93 -5.08 8.67
N GLU A 31 -12.88 -5.43 9.96
CA GLU A 31 -11.99 -4.79 10.93
C GLU A 31 -10.56 -5.26 10.69
N GLU A 32 -10.35 -6.58 10.63
CA GLU A 32 -9.04 -7.15 10.32
C GLU A 32 -8.55 -6.65 8.96
N TYR A 33 -9.40 -6.62 7.93
CA TYR A 33 -9.00 -6.18 6.60
C TYR A 33 -8.50 -4.72 6.58
N THR A 34 -9.11 -3.85 7.39
CA THR A 34 -8.65 -2.47 7.57
C THR A 34 -7.22 -2.42 8.09
N ASP A 35 -6.92 -3.20 9.13
CA ASP A 35 -5.60 -3.27 9.74
C ASP A 35 -4.57 -3.92 8.80
N ARG A 36 -4.99 -4.96 8.08
CA ARG A 36 -4.17 -5.68 7.08
C ARG A 36 -3.81 -4.79 5.90
N LEU A 37 -4.72 -3.97 5.39
CA LEU A 37 -4.42 -2.98 4.33
C LEU A 37 -3.41 -1.94 4.81
N ALA A 38 -3.56 -1.43 6.04
CA ALA A 38 -2.63 -0.47 6.61
C ALA A 38 -1.24 -1.09 6.84
N ALA A 39 -1.18 -2.36 7.27
CA ALA A 39 0.07 -3.11 7.39
C ALA A 39 0.72 -3.32 6.02
N LYS A 40 -0.08 -3.71 5.02
CA LYS A 40 0.39 -3.94 3.65
C LYS A 40 0.98 -2.68 3.04
N LEU A 41 0.33 -1.52 3.18
CA LEU A 41 0.85 -0.25 2.68
C LEU A 41 2.24 0.07 3.27
N ARG A 42 2.47 -0.26 4.56
CA ARG A 42 3.78 -0.07 5.21
C ARG A 42 4.83 -1.08 4.74
N GLU A 43 4.44 -2.33 4.49
CA GLU A 43 5.30 -3.37 3.91
C GLU A 43 5.84 -2.90 2.56
N GLU A 44 4.96 -2.61 1.60
CA GLU A 44 5.33 -2.23 0.23
C GLU A 44 6.11 -0.91 0.18
N SER A 45 5.76 0.06 1.02
CA SER A 45 6.51 1.32 1.11
C SER A 45 7.94 1.11 1.63
N ARG A 46 8.14 0.13 2.51
CA ARG A 46 9.48 -0.23 3.00
C ARG A 46 10.24 -1.03 1.94
N GLU A 47 9.57 -1.96 1.25
CA GLU A 47 10.18 -2.71 0.15
C GLU A 47 10.66 -1.76 -0.95
N PHE A 48 9.84 -0.78 -1.35
CA PHE A 48 10.28 0.29 -2.26
C PHE A 48 11.47 1.10 -1.72
N ALA A 49 11.44 1.47 -0.43
CA ALA A 49 12.54 2.24 0.15
C ALA A 49 13.86 1.47 0.19
N ASP A 50 13.80 0.15 0.37
CA ASP A 50 14.96 -0.73 0.46
C ASP A 50 15.49 -1.14 -0.94
N SER A 51 14.60 -1.40 -1.90
CA SER A 51 14.96 -1.91 -3.24
C SER A 51 15.07 -0.81 -4.30
N GLY A 52 14.23 0.23 -4.22
CA GLY A 52 14.03 1.24 -5.25
C GLY A 52 13.36 0.71 -6.52
N GLU A 53 12.82 -0.49 -6.51
CA GLU A 53 12.24 -1.14 -7.70
C GLU A 53 10.86 -0.55 -8.05
N PHE A 54 10.61 -0.39 -9.34
CA PHE A 54 9.36 0.19 -9.83
C PHE A 54 8.14 -0.72 -9.59
N GLU A 55 8.37 -2.04 -9.47
CA GLU A 55 7.33 -3.03 -9.17
C GLU A 55 6.71 -2.75 -7.78
N GLU A 56 7.53 -2.40 -6.79
CA GLU A 56 7.06 -2.05 -5.44
C GLU A 56 6.15 -0.81 -5.43
N LEU A 57 6.38 0.16 -6.33
CA LEU A 57 5.46 1.29 -6.49
C LEU A 57 4.11 0.86 -7.06
N ALA A 58 4.08 -0.16 -7.91
CA ALA A 58 2.83 -0.72 -8.43
C ALA A 58 2.07 -1.46 -7.33
N ASP A 59 2.76 -2.15 -6.43
CA ASP A 59 2.13 -2.78 -5.26
C ASP A 59 1.62 -1.74 -4.24
N VAL A 60 2.35 -0.65 -3.98
CA VAL A 60 1.83 0.50 -3.22
C VAL A 60 0.55 1.04 -3.87
N LEU A 61 0.53 1.20 -5.20
CA LEU A 61 -0.64 1.70 -5.91
C LEU A 61 -1.84 0.74 -5.82
N GLU A 62 -1.62 -0.57 -5.92
CA GLU A 62 -2.66 -1.58 -5.71
C GLU A 62 -3.28 -1.48 -4.32
N VAL A 63 -2.45 -1.33 -3.28
CA VAL A 63 -2.93 -1.18 -1.90
C VAL A 63 -3.76 0.09 -1.75
N VAL A 64 -3.38 1.18 -2.42
CA VAL A 64 -4.19 2.42 -2.46
C VAL A 64 -5.56 2.16 -3.07
N TYR A 65 -5.64 1.45 -4.21
CA TYR A 65 -6.94 1.08 -4.80
C TYR A 65 -7.79 0.24 -3.84
N ALA A 66 -7.22 -0.78 -3.21
CA ALA A 66 -7.93 -1.62 -2.26
C ALA A 66 -8.45 -0.83 -1.04
N ILE A 67 -7.68 0.15 -0.55
CA ILE A 67 -8.11 1.06 0.53
C ILE A 67 -9.27 1.96 0.08
N LEU A 68 -9.22 2.47 -1.16
CA LEU A 68 -10.28 3.32 -1.70
C LEU A 68 -11.59 2.54 -1.82
N ASP A 69 -11.54 1.33 -2.39
CA ASP A 69 -12.71 0.45 -2.52
C ASP A 69 -13.29 0.09 -1.14
N HIS A 70 -12.45 -0.29 -0.18
CA HIS A 70 -12.87 -0.59 1.19
C HIS A 70 -13.52 0.61 1.91
N ARG A 71 -13.14 1.83 1.54
CA ARG A 71 -13.69 3.09 2.10
C ARG A 71 -14.81 3.69 1.25
N GLU A 72 -15.25 3.01 0.21
CA GLU A 72 -16.25 3.50 -0.75
C GLU A 72 -15.85 4.87 -1.35
N ARG A 73 -14.56 5.03 -1.66
CA ARG A 73 -13.97 6.22 -2.27
C ARG A 73 -13.43 5.90 -3.65
N THR A 74 -13.32 6.93 -4.48
CA THR A 74 -12.78 6.81 -5.84
C THR A 74 -11.36 7.35 -5.94
N LEU A 75 -10.67 6.99 -7.02
CA LEU A 75 -9.36 7.59 -7.32
C LEU A 75 -9.50 9.10 -7.59
N GLU A 76 -10.61 9.53 -8.19
CA GLU A 76 -10.94 10.93 -8.42
C GLU A 76 -11.05 11.71 -7.10
N ASP A 77 -11.65 11.12 -6.06
CA ASP A 77 -11.71 11.74 -4.73
C ASP A 77 -10.30 11.96 -4.16
N LEU A 78 -9.44 10.95 -4.25
CA LEU A 78 -8.06 11.03 -3.77
C LEU A 78 -7.24 12.06 -4.56
N GLU A 79 -7.40 12.08 -5.88
CA GLU A 79 -6.72 13.00 -6.78
C GLU A 79 -7.17 14.45 -6.54
N ALA A 80 -8.45 14.68 -6.22
CA ALA A 80 -8.94 16.00 -5.84
C ALA A 80 -8.22 16.52 -4.59
N VAL A 81 -8.10 15.69 -3.54
CA VAL A 81 -7.36 16.03 -2.32
C VAL A 81 -5.86 16.26 -2.60
N ARG A 82 -5.25 15.45 -3.48
CA ARG A 82 -3.85 15.63 -3.88
C ARG A 82 -3.63 16.97 -4.59
N ARG A 83 -4.52 17.33 -5.51
CA ARG A 83 -4.45 18.60 -6.27
C ARG A 83 -4.67 19.82 -5.39
N GLU A 84 -5.61 19.75 -4.46
CA GLU A 84 -5.84 20.81 -3.46
C GLU A 84 -4.56 21.06 -2.65
N LYS A 85 -3.96 20.02 -2.07
CA LYS A 85 -2.68 20.12 -1.36
C LYS A 85 -1.56 20.66 -2.24
N GLN A 86 -1.48 20.22 -3.49
CA GLN A 86 -0.48 20.70 -4.43
C GLN A 86 -0.66 22.19 -4.75
N SER A 87 -1.89 22.68 -4.85
CA SER A 87 -2.19 24.10 -5.06
C SER A 87 -1.91 24.95 -3.81
N GLU A 88 -2.23 24.43 -2.62
CA GLU A 88 -2.06 25.16 -1.36
C GLU A 88 -0.60 25.20 -0.89
N ARG A 89 0.15 24.11 -1.09
CA ARG A 89 1.45 23.86 -0.42
C ARG A 89 2.58 23.57 -1.40
N GLY A 90 2.28 23.47 -2.70
CA GLY A 90 3.23 23.01 -3.70
C GLY A 90 3.37 21.48 -3.74
N GLY A 91 4.24 21.01 -4.62
CA GLY A 91 4.65 19.60 -4.69
C GLY A 91 6.10 19.42 -4.24
N PHE A 92 6.69 18.27 -4.55
CA PHE A 92 8.09 17.96 -4.21
C PHE A 92 9.09 18.33 -5.31
N ALA A 93 8.68 19.11 -6.32
CA ALA A 93 9.50 19.41 -7.49
C ALA A 93 10.80 20.18 -7.17
N ASP A 94 10.76 21.04 -6.15
CA ASP A 94 11.90 21.86 -5.73
C ASP A 94 12.88 21.11 -4.81
N GLY A 95 12.54 19.90 -4.36
CA GLY A 95 13.42 19.08 -3.51
C GLY A 95 13.76 19.70 -2.15
N ILE A 96 12.86 20.52 -1.59
CA ILE A 96 13.10 21.24 -0.34
C ILE A 96 13.06 20.27 0.86
N VAL A 97 14.11 20.30 1.68
CA VAL A 97 14.21 19.58 2.96
C VAL A 97 14.23 20.60 4.10
N LEU A 98 13.31 20.45 5.06
CA LEU A 98 13.24 21.30 6.25
C LEU A 98 14.14 20.71 7.36
N GLU A 99 15.23 21.39 7.69
CA GLU A 99 16.21 20.90 8.68
C GLU A 99 15.91 21.33 10.12
N CYS A 100 15.39 22.55 10.31
CA CYS A 100 14.97 23.05 11.62
C CYS A 100 13.92 24.18 11.47
N VAL A 101 13.19 24.45 12.56
CA VAL A 101 12.33 25.62 12.72
C VAL A 101 12.71 26.25 14.05
N GLU A 102 13.18 27.49 14.02
CA GLU A 102 13.44 28.28 15.24
C GLU A 102 12.17 29.08 15.60
N GLU A 103 11.91 29.25 16.89
CA GLU A 103 10.79 30.07 17.41
C GLU A 103 11.12 31.56 17.46
#